data_AF-T0KE98-F1
#
_entry.id   AF-T0KE98-F1
#
_cell.length_a   1.000
_cell.length_b   1.000
_cell.length_c   1.000
_cell.angle_alpha   90.00
_cell.angle_beta   90.00
_cell.angle_gamma   90.00
#
_symmetry.space_group_name_H-M   'P 1'
#
loop_
_entity.id
_entity.type
_entity.pdbx_description
1 polymer ?
#
loop_
_entity_poly.entity_id
_entity_poly.type
_entity_poly.pdbx_seq_one_letter_code
_entity_poly.pdbx_strand_id
1 'polypeptide(L)'
;MSNIPSPTPISTITTQTKNTSPGHEPLQLSNNKNLPLNKNRKMFEYFQRLPMELRDAIWKFALPEDEPEVCIAHPGMLKKRWQYPRKLFIVYIAYPVVMHVCQESRTFTQNFKLSGVRFTTHQGTTARVPFRFFRPEFDTLFCTRANLQGIGDSNLVIDCLAREPGLDSMFWEVRHLAVATREFPGIVTDTIFDVLRELETITQVFVSSSVDDFNGWTKEAFEAPKRRCKLRDLIHTPAWQREINGWCEGDDFLEHVEWYMERFRKELDIHGRRSFREEYPRGPHEYEENAWDPALKEFTGLKLYAKIFVEYEAGNWTEECCNRKLPADALLAPRQEDWHLQEPENEAGDGDEEFEDLEANLDDFVQAGPGPTYDSAWDFDEAIRDVYDQSVDLL
;
A
#
# COMPACT_ATOMS: atom_id res chain seq x y z
N MET A 1 1.43 -10.47 66.42
CA MET A 1 0.95 -9.07 66.49
C MET A 1 1.68 -8.26 65.46
N SER A 2 0.92 -7.79 64.49
CA SER A 2 1.28 -7.20 63.20
C SER A 2 1.61 -5.72 63.31
N ASN A 3 2.74 -5.28 62.74
CA ASN A 3 3.04 -3.88 62.49
C ASN A 3 3.12 -3.65 60.97
N ILE A 4 2.01 -3.15 60.42
CA ILE A 4 1.92 -2.66 59.04
C ILE A 4 2.25 -1.16 59.09
N PRO A 5 3.23 -0.64 58.31
CA PRO A 5 3.45 0.80 58.21
C PRO A 5 2.38 1.44 57.32
N SER A 6 1.83 2.56 57.78
CA SER A 6 0.86 3.38 57.05
C SER A 6 1.51 4.10 55.85
N PRO A 7 0.81 4.28 54.73
CA PRO A 7 1.33 5.04 53.59
C PRO A 7 1.25 6.55 53.84
N THR A 8 2.36 7.23 53.54
CA THR A 8 2.52 8.69 53.49
C THR A 8 1.65 9.31 52.37
N PRO A 9 1.04 10.48 52.58
CA PRO A 9 0.25 11.14 51.56
C PRO A 9 1.13 11.75 50.46
N ILE A 10 0.76 11.48 49.20
CA ILE A 10 1.33 12.07 48.00
C ILE A 10 0.79 13.50 47.89
N SER A 11 1.70 14.48 47.90
CA SER A 11 1.40 15.90 47.65
C SER A 11 1.20 16.15 46.15
N THR A 12 -0.01 16.53 45.77
CA THR A 12 -0.38 16.96 44.42
C THR A 12 0.30 18.29 44.08
N ILE A 13 1.25 18.26 43.15
CA ILE A 13 1.82 19.47 42.54
C ILE A 13 0.90 19.86 41.38
N THR A 14 0.12 20.92 41.57
CA THR A 14 -0.69 21.54 40.52
C THR A 14 0.18 22.52 39.74
N THR A 15 0.75 22.08 38.61
CA THR A 15 1.40 22.95 37.63
C THR A 15 0.33 23.57 36.73
N GLN A 16 0.03 24.86 36.94
CA GLN A 16 -0.76 25.66 36.01
C GLN A 16 0.12 26.08 34.83
N THR A 17 0.02 25.37 33.71
CA THR A 17 0.53 25.83 32.41
C THR A 17 -0.48 26.78 31.78
N LYS A 18 -0.12 28.06 31.74
CA LYS A 18 -0.88 29.15 31.13
C LYS A 18 -0.62 29.13 29.61
N ASN A 19 -1.41 28.36 28.87
CA ASN A 19 -1.40 28.37 27.41
C ASN A 19 -2.18 29.59 26.90
N THR A 20 -1.46 30.60 26.43
CA THR A 20 -2.00 31.69 25.61
C THR A 20 -2.13 31.19 24.17
N SER A 21 -3.35 30.84 23.75
CA SER A 21 -3.67 30.60 22.34
C SER A 21 -3.49 31.88 21.51
N PRO A 22 -2.84 31.81 20.34
CA PRO A 22 -2.90 32.90 19.37
C PRO A 22 -4.32 32.98 18.78
N GLY A 23 -4.84 34.19 18.67
CA GLY A 23 -6.20 34.48 18.24
C GLY A 23 -6.49 33.99 16.83
N HIS A 24 -7.35 32.99 16.71
CA HIS A 24 -8.07 32.72 15.47
C HIS A 24 -9.13 33.81 15.28
N GLU A 25 -8.91 34.69 14.29
CA GLU A 25 -9.99 35.51 13.75
C GLU A 25 -11.10 34.59 13.22
N PRO A 26 -12.36 34.77 13.63
CA PRO A 26 -13.46 34.00 13.08
C PRO A 26 -13.62 34.37 11.61
N LEU A 27 -13.38 33.38 10.72
CA LEU A 27 -13.72 33.42 9.31
C LEU A 27 -15.16 33.92 9.18
N GLN A 28 -15.33 35.17 8.74
CA GLN A 28 -16.65 35.69 8.41
C GLN A 28 -17.15 34.93 7.18
N LEU A 29 -18.04 33.96 7.42
CA LEU A 29 -18.88 33.36 6.39
C LEU A 29 -19.68 34.47 5.71
N SER A 30 -19.15 34.99 4.60
CA SER A 30 -19.88 35.89 3.73
C SER A 30 -21.19 35.22 3.31
N ASN A 31 -22.31 35.84 3.70
CA ASN A 31 -23.67 35.41 3.40
C ASN A 31 -23.95 35.54 1.89
N ASN A 32 -23.40 34.65 1.07
CA ASN A 32 -23.72 34.56 -0.35
C ASN A 32 -25.06 33.83 -0.54
N LYS A 33 -26.16 34.47 -0.12
CA LYS A 33 -27.51 33.89 -0.03
C LYS A 33 -28.27 33.72 -1.37
N ASN A 34 -27.68 34.01 -2.53
CA ASN A 34 -28.44 34.06 -3.79
C ASN A 34 -27.74 33.37 -4.98
N LEU A 35 -27.11 32.20 -4.76
CA LEU A 35 -26.84 31.30 -5.89
C LEU A 35 -28.13 30.53 -6.22
N PRO A 36 -28.60 30.55 -7.49
CA PRO A 36 -29.87 29.92 -7.87
C PRO A 36 -29.78 28.39 -7.79
N LEU A 37 -30.03 27.84 -6.60
CA LEU A 37 -30.14 26.41 -6.28
C LEU A 37 -31.15 25.64 -7.16
N ASN A 38 -31.99 26.33 -7.93
CA ASN A 38 -33.14 25.73 -8.59
C ASN A 38 -32.84 25.13 -9.99
N LYS A 39 -31.69 25.44 -10.61
CA LYS A 39 -31.37 24.87 -11.93
C LYS A 39 -30.91 23.41 -11.86
N ASN A 40 -30.13 23.04 -10.84
CA ASN A 40 -29.57 21.69 -10.73
C ASN A 40 -30.65 20.64 -10.41
N ARG A 41 -31.74 21.04 -9.74
CA ARG A 41 -32.86 20.14 -9.43
C ARG A 41 -33.55 19.60 -10.69
N LYS A 42 -33.74 20.45 -11.71
CA LYS A 42 -34.38 20.06 -12.97
C LYS A 42 -33.55 19.09 -13.82
N MET A 43 -32.22 19.14 -13.71
CA MET A 43 -31.34 18.27 -14.49
C MET A 43 -31.46 16.79 -14.07
N PHE A 44 -31.58 16.53 -12.76
CA PHE A 44 -31.75 15.17 -12.24
C PHE A 44 -33.14 14.56 -12.48
N GLU A 45 -34.17 15.37 -12.70
CA GLU A 45 -35.52 14.88 -13.04
C GLU A 45 -35.54 14.15 -14.38
N TYR A 46 -34.75 14.59 -15.37
CA TYR A 46 -34.65 13.91 -16.66
C TYR A 46 -33.86 12.61 -16.54
N PHE A 47 -32.82 12.60 -15.72
CA PHE A 47 -32.02 11.39 -15.48
C PHE A 47 -32.89 10.26 -14.95
N GLN A 48 -33.76 10.52 -13.97
CA GLN A 48 -34.68 9.52 -13.41
C GLN A 48 -35.70 8.95 -14.40
N ARG A 49 -35.93 9.61 -15.54
CA ARG A 49 -36.83 9.12 -16.60
C ARG A 49 -36.16 8.20 -17.60
N LEU A 50 -34.83 8.08 -17.54
CA LEU A 50 -34.10 7.15 -18.40
C LEU A 50 -34.38 5.70 -17.96
N PRO A 51 -34.45 4.76 -18.92
CA PRO A 51 -34.40 3.33 -18.63
C PRO A 51 -33.25 2.98 -17.68
N MET A 52 -33.43 1.95 -16.85
CA MET A 52 -32.46 1.55 -15.82
C MET A 52 -31.09 1.25 -16.43
N GLU A 53 -31.08 0.58 -17.58
CA GLU A 53 -29.87 0.19 -18.30
C GLU A 53 -29.04 1.41 -18.73
N LEU A 54 -29.70 2.48 -19.16
CA LEU A 54 -29.01 3.73 -19.51
C LEU A 54 -28.49 4.45 -18.26
N ARG A 55 -29.23 4.41 -17.15
CA ARG A 55 -28.77 4.98 -15.88
C ARG A 55 -27.55 4.25 -15.34
N ASP A 56 -27.58 2.92 -15.35
CA ASP A 56 -26.45 2.07 -14.95
C ASP A 56 -25.23 2.29 -15.86
N ALA A 57 -25.43 2.41 -17.17
CA ALA A 57 -24.36 2.73 -18.10
C ALA A 57 -23.74 4.12 -17.82
N ILE A 58 -24.57 5.13 -17.53
CA ILE A 58 -24.08 6.46 -17.15
C ILE A 58 -23.32 6.41 -15.83
N TRP A 59 -23.80 5.67 -14.83
CA TRP A 59 -23.09 5.53 -13.56
C TRP A 59 -21.78 4.78 -13.71
N LYS A 60 -21.75 3.72 -14.51
CA LYS A 60 -20.52 2.99 -14.82
C LYS A 60 -19.50 3.89 -15.52
N PHE A 61 -19.94 4.69 -16.49
CA PHE A 61 -19.10 5.65 -17.20
C PHE A 61 -18.60 6.79 -16.28
N ALA A 62 -19.36 7.13 -15.24
CA ALA A 62 -19.01 8.17 -14.28
C ALA A 62 -18.10 7.68 -13.13
N LEU A 63 -17.77 6.39 -13.07
CA LEU A 63 -16.76 5.90 -12.14
C LEU A 63 -15.40 6.51 -12.52
N PRO A 64 -14.62 6.99 -11.54
CA PRO A 64 -13.31 7.53 -11.84
C PRO A 64 -12.40 6.43 -12.40
N GLU A 65 -11.46 6.83 -13.25
CA GLU A 65 -10.34 5.97 -13.61
C GLU A 65 -9.52 5.66 -12.35
N ASP A 66 -8.85 4.52 -12.35
CA ASP A 66 -8.00 4.17 -11.22
C ASP A 66 -6.82 5.13 -11.11
N GLU A 67 -6.50 5.53 -9.88
CA GLU A 67 -5.30 6.30 -9.56
C GLU A 67 -4.22 5.39 -8.96
N PRO A 68 -2.92 5.67 -9.18
CA PRO A 68 -1.84 4.99 -8.48
C PRO A 68 -1.97 5.23 -6.98
N GLU A 69 -1.93 4.15 -6.22
CA GLU A 69 -2.10 4.20 -4.77
C GLU A 69 -0.97 3.39 -4.10
N VAL A 70 -0.87 3.48 -2.77
CA VAL A 70 0.21 2.84 -2.01
C VAL A 70 -0.29 1.55 -1.37
N CYS A 71 0.34 0.43 -1.70
CA CYS A 71 0.14 -0.83 -0.98
C CYS A 71 1.13 -0.94 0.17
N ILE A 72 0.64 -1.02 1.41
CA ILE A 72 1.48 -1.18 2.59
C ILE A 72 1.64 -2.68 2.86
N ALA A 73 2.85 -3.20 2.68
CA ALA A 73 3.13 -4.59 3.00
C ALA A 73 3.13 -4.80 4.52
N HIS A 74 2.18 -5.54 5.07
CA HIS A 74 2.22 -5.87 6.50
C HIS A 74 3.16 -7.05 6.76
N PRO A 75 4.04 -6.99 7.78
CA PRO A 75 5.00 -8.07 8.06
C PRO A 75 4.37 -9.44 8.29
N GLY A 76 3.14 -9.49 8.82
CA GLY A 76 2.39 -10.74 9.03
C GLY A 76 1.92 -11.41 7.74
N MET A 77 1.75 -10.65 6.65
CA MET A 77 1.25 -11.19 5.37
C MET A 77 2.28 -12.10 4.72
N LEU A 78 3.55 -11.74 4.80
CA LEU A 78 4.67 -12.50 4.22
C LEU A 78 5.01 -13.77 5.02
N LYS A 79 4.51 -13.93 6.25
CA LYS A 79 4.88 -15.05 7.12
C LYS A 79 3.86 -16.20 7.14
N LYS A 80 2.58 -15.91 6.93
CA LYS A 80 1.50 -16.85 7.28
C LYS A 80 0.74 -17.45 6.10
N ARG A 81 0.74 -16.84 4.91
CA ARG A 81 -0.17 -17.23 3.82
C ARG A 81 0.44 -16.96 2.44
N TRP A 82 1.33 -17.83 1.99
CA TRP A 82 1.82 -17.73 0.61
C TRP A 82 0.81 -18.27 -0.40
N GLN A 83 -0.17 -19.08 0.02
CA GLN A 83 -1.18 -19.75 -0.83
C GLN A 83 -2.06 -18.85 -1.70
N TYR A 84 -2.20 -17.54 -1.40
CA TYR A 84 -3.02 -16.62 -2.20
C TYR A 84 -2.49 -15.17 -2.18
N PRO A 85 -1.30 -14.92 -2.74
CA PRO A 85 -0.56 -13.69 -2.46
C PRO A 85 -1.25 -12.44 -2.99
N ARG A 86 -1.80 -12.50 -4.21
CA ARG A 86 -2.48 -11.36 -4.85
C ARG A 86 -3.69 -10.87 -4.06
N LYS A 87 -4.38 -11.76 -3.34
CA LYS A 87 -5.56 -11.41 -2.53
C LYS A 87 -5.18 -10.76 -1.20
N LEU A 88 -3.93 -10.91 -0.76
CA LEU A 88 -3.44 -10.31 0.47
C LEU A 88 -3.11 -8.85 0.26
N PHE A 89 -2.42 -8.52 -0.84
CA PHE A 89 -2.05 -7.14 -1.15
C PHE A 89 -3.26 -6.36 -1.64
N ILE A 90 -3.86 -5.61 -0.72
CA ILE A 90 -4.97 -4.70 -1.00
C ILE A 90 -4.49 -3.25 -0.95
N VAL A 91 -5.18 -2.41 -1.71
CA VAL A 91 -4.97 -0.97 -1.71
C VAL A 91 -6.30 -0.29 -1.44
N TYR A 92 -6.34 0.55 -0.41
CA TYR A 92 -7.51 1.38 -0.10
C TYR A 92 -7.57 2.54 -1.09
N ILE A 93 -8.70 2.69 -1.76
CA ILE A 93 -8.90 3.72 -2.80
C ILE A 93 -9.85 4.82 -2.29
N ALA A 94 -9.96 5.92 -3.04
CA ALA A 94 -10.94 6.96 -2.73
C ALA A 94 -12.36 6.42 -2.80
N TYR A 95 -13.28 7.01 -2.02
CA TYR A 95 -14.70 6.91 -2.33
C TYR A 95 -14.94 7.53 -3.72
N PRO A 96 -15.49 6.77 -4.69
CA PRO A 96 -15.81 7.32 -6.00
C PRO A 96 -16.73 8.54 -5.86
N VAL A 97 -16.42 9.61 -6.59
CA VAL A 97 -17.19 10.88 -6.56
C VAL A 97 -18.68 10.62 -6.80
N VAL A 98 -19.00 9.65 -7.67
CA VAL A 98 -20.37 9.23 -7.98
C VAL A 98 -21.17 8.77 -6.75
N MET A 99 -20.55 8.26 -5.68
CA MET A 99 -21.24 7.90 -4.42
C MET A 99 -21.83 9.09 -3.66
N HIS A 100 -21.36 10.30 -3.97
CA HIS A 100 -21.77 11.54 -3.31
C HIS A 100 -22.90 12.26 -4.06
N VAL A 101 -23.32 11.75 -5.23
CA VAL A 101 -24.31 12.39 -6.08
C VAL A 101 -25.74 12.20 -5.54
N CYS A 102 -26.21 10.95 -5.43
CA CYS A 102 -27.54 10.64 -4.93
C CYS A 102 -27.58 9.25 -4.28
N GLN A 103 -28.76 8.83 -3.81
CA GLN A 103 -28.93 7.50 -3.20
C GLN A 103 -28.77 6.38 -4.24
N GLU A 104 -29.35 6.55 -5.43
CA GLU A 104 -29.26 5.58 -6.53
C GLU A 104 -27.82 5.31 -6.93
N SER A 105 -27.02 6.36 -7.14
CA SER A 105 -25.62 6.23 -7.53
C SER A 105 -24.79 5.55 -6.43
N ARG A 106 -25.08 5.82 -5.15
CA ARG A 106 -24.45 5.11 -4.03
C ARG A 106 -24.77 3.63 -4.01
N THR A 107 -26.04 3.27 -4.20
CA THR A 107 -26.47 1.86 -4.28
C THR A 107 -25.82 1.16 -5.48
N PHE A 108 -25.73 1.84 -6.63
CA PHE A 108 -25.02 1.34 -7.80
C PHE A 108 -23.54 1.07 -7.48
N THR A 109 -22.80 2.04 -6.92
CA THR A 109 -21.38 1.86 -6.60
C THR A 109 -21.15 0.79 -5.53
N GLN A 110 -22.04 0.65 -4.55
CA GLN A 110 -21.92 -0.40 -3.53
C GLN A 110 -22.24 -1.80 -4.07
N ASN A 111 -22.88 -1.90 -5.23
CA ASN A 111 -23.11 -3.16 -5.92
C ASN A 111 -21.89 -3.53 -6.76
N PHE A 112 -21.08 -4.47 -6.26
CA PHE A 112 -19.86 -4.93 -6.94
C PHE A 112 -20.15 -5.53 -8.32
N LYS A 113 -21.26 -6.27 -8.51
CA LYS A 113 -21.59 -6.89 -9.80
C LYS A 113 -21.84 -5.84 -10.90
N LEU A 114 -22.38 -4.67 -10.52
CA LEU A 114 -22.67 -3.59 -11.48
C LEU A 114 -21.48 -2.65 -11.68
N SER A 115 -20.86 -2.22 -10.58
CA SER A 115 -19.83 -1.17 -10.58
C SER A 115 -18.40 -1.70 -10.66
N GLY A 116 -18.15 -2.93 -10.24
CA GLY A 116 -16.80 -3.47 -10.05
C GLY A 116 -16.08 -2.94 -8.80
N VAL A 117 -16.67 -2.03 -8.03
CA VAL A 117 -16.02 -1.45 -6.84
C VAL A 117 -16.20 -2.39 -5.64
N ARG A 118 -15.08 -2.80 -5.03
CA ARG A 118 -15.09 -3.66 -3.85
C ARG A 118 -15.03 -2.82 -2.59
N PHE A 119 -15.70 -3.29 -1.53
CA PHE A 119 -15.75 -2.63 -0.24
C PHE A 119 -15.42 -3.62 0.86
N THR A 120 -14.52 -3.23 1.76
CA THR A 120 -14.13 -4.04 2.93
C THR A 120 -14.32 -3.23 4.21
N THR A 121 -14.38 -3.92 5.35
CA THR A 121 -14.36 -3.28 6.66
C THR A 121 -12.91 -3.06 7.05
N HIS A 122 -12.53 -1.82 7.33
CA HIS A 122 -11.18 -1.51 7.78
C HIS A 122 -11.14 -1.44 9.32
N GLN A 123 -10.08 -1.99 9.91
CA GLN A 123 -9.87 -1.99 11.36
C GLN A 123 -9.98 -0.58 11.94
N GLY A 124 -10.79 -0.42 12.97
CA GLY A 124 -11.02 0.87 13.63
C GLY A 124 -12.05 1.79 12.95
N THR A 125 -12.73 1.31 11.89
CA THR A 125 -13.86 2.04 11.28
C THR A 125 -15.08 1.15 11.12
N THR A 126 -16.27 1.69 11.37
CA THR A 126 -17.54 1.00 11.10
C THR A 126 -17.98 1.15 9.63
N ALA A 127 -17.43 2.14 8.94
CA ALA A 127 -17.72 2.39 7.54
C ALA A 127 -16.95 1.42 6.64
N ARG A 128 -17.62 0.88 5.62
CA ARG A 128 -16.94 0.10 4.59
C ARG A 128 -16.12 1.04 3.70
N VAL A 129 -14.87 0.68 3.47
CA VAL A 129 -13.90 1.45 2.68
C VAL A 129 -13.73 0.76 1.33
N PRO A 130 -13.76 1.51 0.21
CA PRO A 130 -13.50 0.92 -1.09
C PRO A 130 -12.04 0.49 -1.20
N PHE A 131 -11.81 -0.65 -1.85
CA PHE A 131 -10.47 -1.18 -2.07
C PHE A 131 -10.39 -1.88 -3.42
N ARG A 132 -9.17 -2.10 -3.88
CA ARG A 132 -8.85 -3.01 -4.98
C ARG A 132 -7.63 -3.85 -4.63
N PHE A 133 -7.38 -4.90 -5.41
CA PHE A 133 -6.13 -5.63 -5.31
C PHE A 133 -4.98 -4.78 -5.84
N PHE A 134 -3.81 -4.98 -5.25
CA PHE A 134 -2.56 -4.37 -5.66
C PHE A 134 -2.23 -4.74 -7.11
N ARG A 135 -1.83 -3.74 -7.89
CA ARG A 135 -1.37 -3.90 -9.27
C ARG A 135 0.11 -3.53 -9.35
N PRO A 136 1.02 -4.52 -9.43
CA PRO A 136 2.46 -4.27 -9.31
C PRO A 136 3.03 -3.32 -10.36
N GLU A 137 2.42 -3.29 -11.55
CA GLU A 137 2.78 -2.43 -12.67
C GLU A 137 2.31 -0.97 -12.52
N PHE A 138 1.48 -0.66 -11.52
CA PHE A 138 0.78 0.62 -11.41
C PHE A 138 0.85 1.24 -10.02
N ASP A 139 0.77 0.43 -8.97
CA ASP A 139 0.80 0.86 -7.58
C ASP A 139 2.21 0.89 -7.01
N THR A 140 2.39 1.68 -5.94
CA THR A 140 3.64 1.69 -5.19
C THR A 140 3.58 0.70 -4.03
N LEU A 141 4.46 -0.29 -4.02
CA LEU A 141 4.64 -1.19 -2.88
C LEU A 141 5.51 -0.52 -1.83
N PHE A 142 4.95 -0.24 -0.65
CA PHE A 142 5.71 0.23 0.50
C PHE A 142 6.18 -0.94 1.36
N CYS A 143 7.50 -1.02 1.57
CA CYS A 143 8.14 -2.02 2.40
C CYS A 143 8.95 -1.39 3.53
N THR A 144 8.78 -1.93 4.73
CA THR A 144 9.71 -1.71 5.85
C THR A 144 10.84 -2.74 5.81
N ARG A 145 11.87 -2.55 6.64
CA ARG A 145 12.98 -3.49 6.78
C ARG A 145 12.53 -4.92 6.99
N ALA A 146 11.56 -5.11 7.87
CA ALA A 146 11.04 -6.44 8.19
C ALA A 146 10.35 -7.08 6.99
N ASN A 147 9.72 -6.28 6.14
CA ASN A 147 9.14 -6.75 4.88
C ASN A 147 10.25 -7.11 3.89
N LEU A 148 11.20 -6.21 3.67
CA LEU A 148 12.31 -6.42 2.74
C LEU A 148 13.16 -7.63 3.14
N GLN A 149 13.42 -7.85 4.43
CA GLN A 149 14.10 -9.06 4.90
C GLN A 149 13.28 -10.33 4.65
N GLY A 150 11.96 -10.27 4.81
CA GLY A 150 11.09 -11.40 4.48
C GLY A 150 11.01 -11.68 2.98
N ILE A 151 11.15 -10.64 2.14
CA ILE A 151 11.18 -10.76 0.67
C ILE A 151 12.57 -11.16 0.18
N GLY A 152 13.64 -10.67 0.79
CA GLY A 152 15.02 -10.92 0.38
C GLY A 152 15.65 -12.16 1.03
N ASP A 153 14.95 -12.87 1.92
CA ASP A 153 15.39 -14.20 2.35
C ASP A 153 15.19 -15.16 1.18
N SER A 154 16.22 -15.25 0.35
CA SER A 154 16.23 -15.99 -0.91
C SER A 154 15.87 -17.47 -0.72
N ASN A 155 16.13 -18.07 0.45
CA ASN A 155 15.69 -19.44 0.72
C ASN A 155 14.16 -19.52 0.88
N LEU A 156 13.56 -18.58 1.60
CA LEU A 156 12.11 -18.49 1.74
C LEU A 156 11.43 -18.17 0.42
N VAL A 157 11.99 -17.23 -0.35
CA VAL A 157 11.47 -16.94 -1.68
C VAL A 157 11.59 -18.16 -2.56
N ILE A 158 12.79 -18.70 -2.79
CA ILE A 158 13.01 -19.88 -3.64
C ILE A 158 12.11 -21.06 -3.24
N ASP A 159 11.93 -21.33 -1.94
CA ASP A 159 11.02 -22.38 -1.47
C ASP A 159 9.55 -22.07 -1.76
N CYS A 160 9.13 -20.80 -1.68
CA CYS A 160 7.79 -20.36 -2.09
C CYS A 160 7.62 -20.43 -3.62
N LEU A 161 8.64 -20.02 -4.39
CA LEU A 161 8.65 -20.04 -5.86
C LEU A 161 8.52 -21.47 -6.39
N ALA A 162 9.23 -22.40 -5.76
CA ALA A 162 9.17 -23.82 -6.11
C ALA A 162 7.80 -24.45 -5.81
N ARG A 163 7.02 -23.88 -4.90
CA ARG A 163 5.72 -24.41 -4.46
C ARG A 163 4.54 -23.78 -5.20
N GLU A 164 4.65 -22.52 -5.61
CA GLU A 164 3.53 -21.77 -6.19
C GLU A 164 3.96 -20.96 -7.42
N PRO A 165 3.79 -21.51 -8.64
CA PRO A 165 4.31 -20.94 -9.89
C PRO A 165 3.65 -19.61 -10.36
N GLY A 166 3.01 -18.84 -9.47
CA GLY A 166 2.42 -17.53 -9.78
C GLY A 166 2.80 -16.40 -8.81
N LEU A 167 3.45 -16.71 -7.69
CA LEU A 167 3.89 -15.70 -6.73
C LEU A 167 5.05 -14.86 -7.27
N ASP A 168 5.97 -15.52 -7.98
CA ASP A 168 7.09 -14.91 -8.69
C ASP A 168 6.65 -13.73 -9.55
N SER A 169 5.60 -13.96 -10.37
CA SER A 169 5.15 -12.97 -11.35
C SER A 169 4.78 -11.65 -10.70
N MET A 170 4.11 -11.65 -9.54
CA MET A 170 3.61 -10.40 -8.98
C MET A 170 4.75 -9.48 -8.54
N PHE A 171 5.75 -9.99 -7.82
CA PHE A 171 6.86 -9.15 -7.38
C PHE A 171 7.83 -8.81 -8.52
N TRP A 172 7.97 -9.70 -9.50
CA TRP A 172 8.75 -9.41 -10.70
C TRP A 172 8.16 -8.24 -11.47
N GLU A 173 6.82 -8.15 -11.53
CA GLU A 173 6.08 -7.06 -12.17
C GLU A 173 6.10 -5.74 -11.38
N VAL A 174 6.66 -5.70 -10.15
CA VAL A 174 6.65 -4.48 -9.32
C VAL A 174 7.55 -3.42 -9.94
N ARG A 175 6.93 -2.33 -10.37
CA ARG A 175 7.64 -1.18 -10.97
C ARG A 175 7.97 -0.07 -9.99
N HIS A 176 7.22 0.02 -8.91
CA HIS A 176 7.32 1.12 -7.96
C HIS A 176 7.49 0.61 -6.53
N LEU A 177 8.69 0.79 -5.98
CA LEU A 177 9.00 0.47 -4.60
C LEU A 177 9.10 1.75 -3.77
N ALA A 178 8.53 1.74 -2.57
CA ALA A 178 8.76 2.75 -1.55
C ALA A 178 9.36 2.11 -0.31
N VAL A 179 10.38 2.73 0.26
CA VAL A 179 11.08 2.25 1.45
C VAL A 179 11.30 3.41 2.41
N ALA A 180 11.31 3.15 3.71
CA ALA A 180 11.61 4.19 4.70
C ALA A 180 13.06 4.69 4.56
N THR A 181 13.33 5.95 4.92
CA THR A 181 14.68 6.57 4.87
C THR A 181 15.76 5.94 5.75
N ARG A 182 15.41 4.91 6.53
CA ARG A 182 16.37 4.18 7.36
C ARG A 182 16.72 2.81 6.78
N GLU A 183 16.13 2.44 5.66
CA GLU A 183 16.38 1.13 5.08
C GLU A 183 17.81 0.99 4.58
N PHE A 184 18.42 -0.15 4.91
CA PHE A 184 19.81 -0.42 4.55
C PHE A 184 19.88 -0.64 3.03
N PRO A 185 20.69 0.15 2.30
CA PRO A 185 20.80 0.01 0.85
C PRO A 185 21.12 -1.41 0.42
N GLY A 186 21.96 -2.14 1.16
CA GLY A 186 22.24 -3.56 0.89
C GLY A 186 21.00 -4.43 0.80
N ILE A 187 20.11 -4.39 1.80
CA ILE A 187 18.88 -5.22 1.80
C ILE A 187 17.98 -4.83 0.62
N VAL A 188 17.87 -3.53 0.34
CA VAL A 188 17.11 -3.04 -0.81
C VAL A 188 17.72 -3.58 -2.11
N THR A 189 19.04 -3.50 -2.26
CA THR A 189 19.76 -4.01 -3.43
C THR A 189 19.56 -5.51 -3.62
N ASP A 190 19.73 -6.31 -2.56
CA ASP A 190 19.55 -7.76 -2.63
C ASP A 190 18.10 -8.08 -3.05
N THR A 191 17.11 -7.40 -2.46
CA THR A 191 15.69 -7.54 -2.85
C THR A 191 15.44 -7.21 -4.33
N ILE A 192 16.13 -6.20 -4.87
CA ILE A 192 16.02 -5.82 -6.28
C ILE A 192 16.54 -6.93 -7.18
N PHE A 193 17.73 -7.47 -6.88
CA PHE A 193 18.32 -8.54 -7.68
C PHE A 193 17.55 -9.85 -7.56
N ASP A 194 17.06 -10.19 -6.37
CA ASP A 194 16.36 -11.45 -6.15
C ASP A 194 14.94 -11.46 -6.71
N VAL A 195 14.22 -10.34 -6.57
CA VAL A 195 12.76 -10.36 -6.73
C VAL A 195 12.22 -9.23 -7.61
N LEU A 196 12.70 -7.99 -7.52
CA LEU A 196 12.05 -6.85 -8.18
C LEU A 196 12.67 -6.55 -9.56
N ARG A 197 12.43 -7.45 -10.53
CA ARG A 197 13.07 -7.40 -11.87
C ARG A 197 12.64 -6.20 -12.72
N GLU A 198 11.36 -5.86 -12.72
CA GLU A 198 10.80 -4.74 -13.51
C GLU A 198 10.84 -3.40 -12.77
N LEU A 199 11.71 -3.26 -11.76
CA LEU A 199 11.69 -2.08 -10.91
C LEU A 199 12.16 -0.81 -11.64
N GLU A 200 11.24 0.13 -11.85
CA GLU A 200 11.52 1.40 -12.52
C GLU A 200 11.86 2.53 -11.52
N THR A 201 11.27 2.49 -10.31
CA THR A 201 11.36 3.60 -9.35
C THR A 201 11.54 3.14 -7.91
N ILE A 202 12.42 3.80 -7.16
CA ILE A 202 12.51 3.70 -5.70
C ILE A 202 12.18 5.05 -5.06
N THR A 203 11.24 5.03 -4.14
CA THR A 203 10.87 6.19 -3.32
C THR A 203 11.41 6.01 -1.91
N GLN A 204 12.29 6.91 -1.48
CA GLN A 204 12.64 7.08 -0.08
C GLN A 204 11.52 7.86 0.62
N VAL A 205 10.92 7.24 1.64
CA VAL A 205 9.82 7.83 2.40
C VAL A 205 10.35 8.40 3.71
N PHE A 206 10.33 9.72 3.79
CA PHE A 206 10.75 10.52 4.93
C PHE A 206 9.65 10.59 5.98
N VAL A 207 10.06 10.78 7.24
CA VAL A 207 9.15 10.85 8.39
C VAL A 207 8.34 12.15 8.39
N SER A 208 8.92 13.25 7.93
CA SER A 208 8.31 14.59 7.96
C SER A 208 8.82 15.43 6.80
N SER A 209 8.12 16.51 6.46
CA SER A 209 8.66 17.61 5.64
C SER A 209 9.37 18.70 6.46
N SER A 210 9.41 18.60 7.78
CA SER A 210 10.01 19.63 8.65
C SER A 210 11.53 19.56 8.72
N VAL A 211 12.19 20.72 8.60
CA VAL A 211 13.65 20.88 8.71
C VAL A 211 14.18 20.49 10.08
N ASP A 212 13.43 20.80 11.14
CA ASP A 212 13.82 20.56 12.53
C ASP A 212 14.03 19.06 12.82
N ASP A 213 13.38 18.20 12.04
CA ASP A 213 13.43 16.76 12.20
C ASP A 213 14.58 16.09 11.42
N PHE A 214 15.33 16.83 10.59
CA PHE A 214 16.32 16.26 9.67
C PHE A 214 17.37 15.40 10.38
N ASN A 215 17.87 15.86 11.52
CA ASN A 215 18.85 15.13 12.33
C ASN A 215 18.31 13.82 12.93
N GLY A 216 16.98 13.68 13.00
CA GLY A 216 16.26 12.50 13.48
C GLY A 216 15.86 11.53 12.36
N TRP A 217 15.69 11.99 11.12
CA TRP A 217 15.12 11.17 10.02
C TRP A 217 15.88 9.90 9.67
N THR A 218 17.21 9.93 9.80
CA THR A 218 18.05 8.76 9.54
C THR A 218 18.03 7.76 10.69
N LYS A 219 17.48 8.16 11.84
CA LYS A 219 17.47 7.40 13.10
C LYS A 219 16.07 7.00 13.53
N GLU A 220 15.02 7.64 13.05
CA GLU A 220 13.65 7.37 13.44
C GLU A 220 13.00 6.43 12.42
N ALA A 221 12.44 5.33 12.89
CA ALA A 221 11.45 4.62 12.10
C ALA A 221 10.07 5.19 12.41
N PHE A 222 9.10 4.87 11.58
CA PHE A 222 7.72 5.29 11.77
C PHE A 222 6.78 4.13 11.51
N GLU A 223 5.63 4.14 12.17
CA GLU A 223 4.54 3.23 11.82
C GLU A 223 3.89 3.69 10.52
N ALA A 224 3.74 2.78 9.56
CA ALA A 224 3.06 3.06 8.31
C ALA A 224 1.63 3.57 8.57
N PRO A 225 1.06 4.38 7.66
CA PRO A 225 -0.35 4.77 7.72
C PRO A 225 -1.25 3.53 7.85
N LYS A 226 -2.32 3.66 8.63
CA LYS A 226 -3.27 2.54 8.83
C LYS A 226 -4.43 2.67 7.85
N ARG A 227 -4.84 3.91 7.54
CA ARG A 227 -5.91 4.21 6.59
C ARG A 227 -5.35 4.51 5.21
N ARG A 228 -6.23 4.92 4.30
CA ARG A 228 -5.86 5.41 2.97
C ARG A 228 -4.80 6.51 3.07
N CYS A 229 -3.68 6.28 2.40
CA CYS A 229 -2.58 7.22 2.32
C CYS A 229 -2.13 7.43 0.88
N LYS A 230 -1.40 8.52 0.66
CA LYS A 230 -0.69 8.81 -0.58
C LYS A 230 0.74 9.20 -0.27
N LEU A 231 1.62 9.08 -1.27
CA LEU A 231 2.95 9.64 -1.21
C LEU A 231 2.92 11.04 -1.85
N ARG A 232 3.33 12.04 -1.09
CA ARG A 232 3.49 13.42 -1.55
C ARG A 232 4.97 13.71 -1.69
N ASP A 233 5.36 14.42 -2.75
CA ASP A 233 6.73 14.88 -2.90
C ASP A 233 7.12 15.75 -1.70
N LEU A 234 8.29 15.45 -1.12
CA LEU A 234 8.80 16.17 0.05
C LEU A 234 8.96 17.67 -0.24
N ILE A 235 9.31 18.01 -1.49
CA ILE A 235 9.30 19.36 -2.05
C ILE A 235 8.73 19.28 -3.48
N HIS A 236 7.99 20.31 -3.91
CA HIS A 236 7.76 20.57 -5.35
C HIS A 236 9.07 21.01 -6.01
N THR A 237 10.09 20.16 -6.05
CA THR A 237 11.40 20.53 -6.60
C THR A 237 11.29 20.51 -8.12
N PRO A 238 11.40 21.65 -8.82
CA PRO A 238 11.46 21.65 -10.27
C PRO A 238 12.77 20.98 -10.68
N ALA A 239 12.65 19.76 -11.18
CA ALA A 239 13.66 18.99 -11.92
C ALA A 239 15.03 18.79 -11.24
N TRP A 240 15.24 17.55 -10.80
CA TRP A 240 16.51 16.90 -10.47
C TRP A 240 17.50 16.85 -11.67
N GLN A 241 17.85 18.00 -12.23
CA GLN A 241 18.76 18.16 -13.37
C GLN A 241 19.85 19.22 -13.13
N ARG A 242 20.12 19.62 -11.89
CA ARG A 242 21.28 20.44 -11.58
C ARG A 242 22.48 19.57 -11.27
N GLU A 243 23.53 19.70 -12.07
CA GLU A 243 24.89 19.27 -11.74
C GLU A 243 25.30 19.95 -10.43
N ILE A 244 25.42 19.17 -9.36
CA ILE A 244 25.86 19.63 -8.05
C ILE A 244 27.37 19.88 -8.12
N ASN A 245 27.77 21.13 -8.39
CA ASN A 245 29.15 21.59 -8.32
C ASN A 245 29.24 22.75 -7.32
N GLY A 246 29.28 22.43 -6.02
CA GLY A 246 29.56 23.39 -4.97
C GLY A 246 29.14 22.88 -3.59
N TRP A 247 30.09 22.82 -2.66
CA TRP A 247 29.78 22.65 -1.24
C TRP A 247 29.26 24.00 -0.70
N CYS A 248 28.00 24.05 -0.28
CA CYS A 248 27.45 25.19 0.44
C CYS A 248 27.51 24.92 1.95
N GLU A 249 28.04 25.88 2.70
CA GLU A 249 27.89 25.92 4.16
C GLU A 249 26.56 26.63 4.47
N GLY A 250 25.46 25.87 4.49
CA GLY A 250 24.15 26.37 4.88
C GLY A 250 23.26 25.24 5.41
N ASP A 251 22.45 25.54 6.44
CA ASP A 251 21.43 24.66 7.01
C ASP A 251 20.22 24.47 6.05
N ASP A 252 20.44 24.37 4.74
CA ASP A 252 19.35 24.19 3.80
C ASP A 252 18.95 22.71 3.76
N PHE A 253 17.78 22.44 4.34
CA PHE A 253 17.09 21.17 4.31
C PHE A 253 17.10 20.45 2.94
N LEU A 254 17.00 21.23 1.87
CA LEU A 254 17.00 20.71 0.50
C LEU A 254 18.33 20.06 0.14
N GLU A 255 19.44 20.75 0.43
CA GLU A 255 20.79 20.24 0.20
C GLU A 255 21.02 18.93 0.97
N HIS A 256 20.42 18.83 2.16
CA HIS A 256 20.51 17.64 2.98
C HIS A 256 19.72 16.44 2.42
N VAL A 257 18.52 16.66 1.89
CA VAL A 257 17.74 15.62 1.19
C VAL A 257 18.48 15.19 -0.08
N GLU A 258 18.95 16.13 -0.88
CA GLU A 258 19.69 15.85 -2.12
C GLU A 258 20.95 15.03 -1.84
N TRP A 259 21.78 15.46 -0.88
CA TRP A 259 22.97 14.74 -0.44
C TRP A 259 22.64 13.33 0.06
N TYR A 260 21.57 13.19 0.84
CA TYR A 260 21.12 11.88 1.33
C TYR A 260 20.73 10.96 0.17
N MET A 261 19.97 11.46 -0.80
CA MET A 261 19.51 10.68 -1.96
C MET A 261 20.69 10.30 -2.88
N GLU A 262 21.65 11.19 -3.10
CA GLU A 262 22.88 10.88 -3.85
C GLU A 262 23.70 9.80 -3.12
N ARG A 263 23.85 9.95 -1.80
CA ARG A 263 24.51 8.92 -0.98
C ARG A 263 23.78 7.59 -1.06
N PHE A 264 22.45 7.58 -0.96
CA PHE A 264 21.64 6.37 -1.07
C PHE A 264 21.86 5.68 -2.41
N ARG A 265 21.85 6.43 -3.53
CA ARG A 265 22.19 5.90 -4.87
C ARG A 265 23.57 5.27 -4.90
N LYS A 266 24.59 5.98 -4.42
CA LYS A 266 25.97 5.48 -4.42
C LYS A 266 26.11 4.19 -3.61
N GLU A 267 25.42 4.10 -2.47
CA GLU A 267 25.41 2.88 -1.66
C GLU A 267 24.70 1.73 -2.37
N LEU A 268 23.57 1.97 -3.06
CA LEU A 268 22.93 0.95 -3.92
C LEU A 268 23.93 0.43 -4.96
N ASP A 269 24.68 1.30 -5.63
CA ASP A 269 25.67 0.86 -6.64
C ASP A 269 26.85 0.09 -6.02
N ILE A 270 27.30 0.48 -4.82
CA ILE A 270 28.34 -0.25 -4.08
C ILE A 270 27.85 -1.64 -3.70
N HIS A 271 26.63 -1.75 -3.18
CA HIS A 271 26.03 -3.03 -2.81
C HIS A 271 25.76 -3.89 -4.04
N GLY A 272 25.25 -3.31 -5.13
CA GLY A 272 24.96 -4.05 -6.35
C GLY A 272 26.21 -4.63 -6.99
N ARG A 273 27.34 -3.91 -6.90
CA ARG A 273 28.66 -4.43 -7.30
C ARG A 273 29.11 -5.66 -6.50
N ARG A 274 28.67 -5.78 -5.24
CA ARG A 274 29.00 -6.91 -4.36
C ARG A 274 28.05 -8.08 -4.64
N SER A 275 26.74 -7.86 -4.57
CA SER A 275 25.71 -8.89 -4.78
C SER A 275 25.84 -9.52 -6.18
N PHE A 276 26.10 -8.71 -7.22
CA PHE A 276 26.34 -9.22 -8.57
C PHE A 276 27.60 -10.10 -8.71
N ARG A 277 28.62 -9.94 -7.85
CA ARG A 277 29.87 -10.72 -7.91
C ARG A 277 29.80 -12.03 -7.13
N GLU A 278 29.02 -12.09 -6.06
CA GLU A 278 29.16 -13.13 -5.04
C GLU A 278 28.12 -14.25 -5.17
N GLU A 279 26.90 -13.99 -5.65
CA GLU A 279 25.78 -14.91 -5.38
C GLU A 279 25.03 -15.50 -6.59
N TYR A 280 25.25 -15.04 -7.82
CA TYR A 280 24.42 -15.49 -8.96
C TYR A 280 25.22 -16.23 -10.04
N PRO A 281 25.38 -17.56 -9.93
CA PRO A 281 25.82 -18.41 -11.04
C PRO A 281 24.71 -18.60 -12.10
N ARG A 282 23.48 -18.14 -11.85
CA ARG A 282 22.42 -18.04 -12.87
C ARG A 282 22.81 -16.90 -13.80
N GLY A 283 23.15 -17.25 -15.04
CA GLY A 283 23.90 -16.40 -15.95
C GLY A 283 23.30 -15.01 -16.21
N PRO A 284 24.12 -14.06 -16.69
CA PRO A 284 23.76 -12.65 -16.89
C PRO A 284 22.60 -12.39 -17.87
N HIS A 285 22.11 -13.41 -18.58
CA HIS A 285 21.18 -13.25 -19.71
C HIS A 285 19.72 -12.97 -19.36
N GLU A 286 19.29 -13.00 -18.10
CA GLU A 286 17.90 -12.67 -17.72
C GLU A 286 17.74 -11.29 -17.05
N TYR A 287 18.85 -10.59 -16.75
CA TYR A 287 18.83 -9.31 -16.02
C TYR A 287 19.16 -8.10 -16.90
N GLU A 288 19.41 -8.30 -18.20
CA GLU A 288 19.93 -7.24 -19.09
C GLU A 288 18.94 -6.10 -19.37
N GLU A 289 17.67 -6.18 -18.95
CA GLU A 289 16.67 -5.25 -19.49
C GLU A 289 16.30 -4.05 -18.60
N ASN A 290 16.26 -4.10 -17.26
CA ASN A 290 15.39 -3.11 -16.59
C ASN A 290 15.97 -2.17 -15.51
N ALA A 291 17.05 -2.49 -14.78
CA ALA A 291 17.58 -1.53 -13.78
C ALA A 291 19.08 -1.52 -13.52
N TRP A 292 19.79 -2.63 -13.72
CA TRP A 292 21.24 -2.74 -13.47
C TRP A 292 22.02 -2.84 -14.79
N ASP A 293 23.03 -2.00 -14.99
CA ASP A 293 23.95 -2.10 -16.11
C ASP A 293 25.19 -2.89 -15.67
N PRO A 294 25.40 -4.13 -16.17
CA PRO A 294 26.56 -4.94 -15.80
C PRO A 294 27.90 -4.36 -16.28
N ALA A 295 27.90 -3.59 -17.38
CA ALA A 295 29.09 -2.99 -17.95
C ALA A 295 29.55 -1.78 -17.12
N LEU A 296 28.62 -0.91 -16.74
CA LEU A 296 28.87 0.25 -15.88
C LEU A 296 28.97 -0.12 -14.40
N LYS A 297 28.40 -1.27 -14.01
CA LYS A 297 28.31 -1.75 -12.63
C LYS A 297 27.63 -0.73 -11.71
N GLU A 298 26.51 -0.23 -12.18
CA GLU A 298 25.65 0.73 -11.51
C GLU A 298 24.20 0.48 -11.93
N PHE A 299 23.26 0.97 -11.13
CA PHE A 299 21.87 1.02 -11.58
C PHE A 299 21.75 2.09 -12.67
N THR A 300 21.08 1.79 -13.78
CA THR A 300 20.78 2.73 -14.87
C THR A 300 19.30 2.74 -15.15
N GLY A 301 18.70 3.90 -15.42
CA GLY A 301 17.25 4.02 -15.66
C GLY A 301 16.38 4.04 -14.40
N LEU A 302 16.87 3.50 -13.28
CA LEU A 302 16.20 3.53 -11.98
C LEU A 302 16.03 4.95 -11.45
N LYS A 303 14.78 5.41 -11.31
CA LYS A 303 14.43 6.75 -10.81
C LYS A 303 14.31 6.75 -9.28
N LEU A 304 14.89 7.75 -8.64
CA LEU A 304 14.81 7.93 -7.19
C LEU A 304 13.94 9.12 -6.84
N TYR A 305 13.05 8.96 -5.86
CA TYR A 305 12.19 10.02 -5.35
C TYR A 305 12.31 10.15 -3.83
N ALA A 306 12.14 11.38 -3.34
CA ALA A 306 12.02 11.70 -1.93
C ALA A 306 10.57 12.12 -1.65
N LYS A 307 9.83 11.33 -0.88
CA LYS A 307 8.42 11.58 -0.59
C LYS A 307 8.13 11.42 0.89
N ILE A 308 6.95 11.88 1.30
CA ILE A 308 6.38 11.67 2.63
C ILE A 308 5.01 11.02 2.48
N PHE A 309 4.57 10.31 3.51
CA PHE A 309 3.17 9.90 3.57
C PHE A 309 2.28 11.05 3.98
N VAL A 310 1.12 11.09 3.32
CA VAL A 310 -0.02 11.89 3.73
C VAL A 310 -1.23 10.99 3.89
N GLU A 311 -2.00 11.18 4.96
CA GLU A 311 -3.21 10.42 5.25
C GLU A 311 -4.43 11.33 5.05
N TYR A 312 -5.53 10.77 4.56
CA TYR A 312 -6.76 11.53 4.38
C TYR A 312 -7.61 11.48 5.64
N GLU A 313 -7.78 12.62 6.31
CA GLU A 313 -8.62 12.75 7.50
C GLU A 313 -9.55 13.96 7.38
N ALA A 314 -10.85 13.73 7.63
CA ALA A 314 -11.88 14.76 7.71
C ALA A 314 -11.92 15.75 6.52
N GLY A 315 -11.61 15.29 5.30
CA GLY A 315 -11.62 16.14 4.11
C GLY A 315 -10.27 16.71 3.70
N ASN A 316 -9.22 16.51 4.50
CA ASN A 316 -7.90 17.08 4.29
C ASN A 316 -6.83 16.00 4.26
N TRP A 317 -5.73 16.27 3.55
CA TRP A 317 -4.54 15.42 3.54
C TRP A 317 -3.52 15.98 4.53
N THR A 318 -3.26 15.27 5.61
CA THR A 318 -2.31 15.65 6.68
C THR A 318 -1.06 14.79 6.64
N GLU A 319 0.07 15.35 7.07
CA GLU A 319 1.28 14.58 7.31
C GLU A 319 1.13 13.84 8.65
N GLU A 320 1.10 12.51 8.62
CA GLU A 320 0.88 11.70 9.83
C GLU A 320 2.15 11.01 10.34
N CYS A 321 3.17 10.83 9.51
CA CYS A 321 4.35 10.07 9.89
C CYS A 321 5.17 10.73 11.01
N CYS A 322 5.19 12.07 11.06
CA CYS A 322 5.85 12.81 12.14
C CYS A 322 5.23 12.52 13.52
N ASN A 323 3.93 12.22 13.56
CA ASN A 323 3.20 11.87 14.78
C ASN A 323 3.35 10.40 15.18
N ARG A 324 3.92 9.57 14.28
CA ARG A 324 4.05 8.11 14.44
C ARG A 324 5.50 7.65 14.54
N LYS A 325 6.38 8.54 14.97
CA LYS A 325 7.78 8.23 15.25
C LYS A 325 7.86 7.11 16.27
N LEU A 326 8.56 6.05 15.90
CA LEU A 326 8.90 4.98 16.81
C LEU A 326 10.16 5.38 17.59
N PRO A 327 10.18 5.16 18.91
CA PRO A 327 11.38 5.43 19.69
C PRO A 327 12.49 4.48 19.22
N ALA A 328 13.75 4.94 19.30
CA ALA A 328 14.89 4.26 18.69
C ALA A 328 15.10 2.81 19.21
N ASP A 329 14.64 2.53 20.43
CA ASP A 329 14.67 1.23 21.11
C ASP A 329 13.60 0.25 20.59
N ALA A 330 12.43 0.73 20.15
CA ALA A 330 11.38 -0.11 19.58
C ALA A 330 11.80 -0.85 18.29
N LEU A 331 12.91 -0.44 17.67
CA LEU A 331 13.44 -1.01 16.43
C LEU A 331 14.42 -2.16 16.61
N LEU A 332 14.99 -2.29 17.82
CA LEU A 332 15.90 -3.39 18.14
C LEU A 332 15.17 -4.59 18.72
N ALA A 333 13.93 -4.41 19.18
CA ALA A 333 13.09 -5.51 19.60
C ALA A 333 12.48 -6.17 18.35
N PRO A 334 12.71 -7.48 18.11
CA PRO A 334 11.86 -8.21 17.19
C PRO A 334 10.44 -8.16 17.75
N ARG A 335 9.60 -7.26 17.20
CA ARG A 335 8.19 -7.17 17.56
C ARG A 335 7.52 -8.48 17.15
N GLN A 336 7.41 -9.39 18.09
CA GLN A 336 6.51 -10.53 18.04
C GLN A 336 5.10 -9.99 18.34
N GLU A 337 4.57 -9.14 17.46
CA GLU A 337 3.21 -8.65 17.61
C GLU A 337 2.23 -9.76 17.17
N ASP A 338 1.36 -10.16 18.10
CA ASP A 338 0.20 -11.00 17.86
C ASP A 338 -0.83 -10.26 17.00
N TRP A 339 -0.52 -10.13 15.70
CA TRP A 339 -1.51 -9.79 14.70
C TRP A 339 -2.41 -11.00 14.49
N HIS A 340 -3.37 -11.17 15.40
CA HIS A 340 -4.59 -11.89 15.11
C HIS A 340 -5.37 -11.02 14.13
N LEU A 341 -5.20 -11.27 12.83
CA LEU A 341 -6.35 -11.19 11.94
C LEU A 341 -7.37 -12.09 12.62
N GLN A 342 -8.36 -11.53 13.32
CA GLN A 342 -9.55 -12.26 13.68
C GLN A 342 -10.08 -12.77 12.35
N GLU A 343 -9.78 -14.03 12.06
CA GLU A 343 -10.65 -14.81 11.21
C GLU A 343 -12.05 -14.55 11.74
N PRO A 344 -13.04 -14.25 10.89
CA PRO A 344 -14.41 -14.23 11.37
C PRO A 344 -14.58 -15.53 12.13
N GLU A 345 -14.88 -15.44 13.42
CA GLU A 345 -15.32 -16.59 14.19
C GLU A 345 -16.58 -17.05 13.47
N ASN A 346 -16.40 -17.98 12.53
CA ASN A 346 -17.47 -18.83 12.09
C ASN A 346 -17.87 -19.53 13.38
N GLU A 347 -18.95 -19.08 13.99
CA GLU A 347 -19.70 -19.86 14.96
C GLU A 347 -20.02 -21.17 14.25
N ALA A 348 -19.12 -22.14 14.41
CA ALA A 348 -19.31 -23.51 14.03
C ALA A 348 -20.48 -24.03 14.88
N GLY A 349 -21.69 -23.91 14.33
CA GLY A 349 -22.68 -24.94 14.57
C GLY A 349 -22.11 -26.24 14.03
N ASP A 350 -22.04 -27.25 14.90
CA ASP A 350 -21.74 -28.65 14.57
C ASP A 350 -22.45 -29.02 13.26
N GLY A 351 -21.66 -29.17 12.21
CA GLY A 351 -22.07 -29.53 10.86
C GLY A 351 -20.89 -30.15 10.13
N ASP A 352 -20.19 -31.06 10.81
CA ASP A 352 -19.21 -31.96 10.22
C ASP A 352 -19.98 -32.94 9.32
N GLU A 353 -20.24 -32.58 8.06
CA GLU A 353 -20.60 -33.48 6.94
C GLU A 353 -20.96 -32.62 5.71
N GLU A 354 -19.99 -31.99 5.00
CA GLU A 354 -20.17 -31.63 3.57
C GLU A 354 -18.94 -31.03 2.83
N PHE A 355 -17.74 -30.97 3.43
CA PHE A 355 -16.57 -30.42 2.73
C PHE A 355 -15.66 -31.43 2.02
N GLU A 356 -15.93 -32.74 2.11
CA GLU A 356 -15.16 -33.76 1.35
C GLU A 356 -15.58 -33.90 -0.13
N ASP A 357 -16.77 -33.40 -0.52
CA ASP A 357 -17.28 -33.56 -1.90
C ASP A 357 -16.77 -32.51 -2.90
N LEU A 358 -16.09 -31.46 -2.43
CA LEU A 358 -15.50 -30.41 -3.29
C LEU A 358 -14.05 -30.73 -3.72
N GLU A 359 -13.31 -31.54 -2.95
CA GLU A 359 -11.98 -32.03 -3.34
C GLU A 359 -12.07 -33.21 -4.33
N ALA A 360 -13.09 -34.06 -4.23
CA ALA A 360 -13.26 -35.23 -5.11
C ALA A 360 -13.57 -34.87 -6.59
N ASN A 361 -14.10 -33.67 -6.88
CA ASN A 361 -14.44 -33.27 -8.25
C ASN A 361 -13.28 -32.63 -9.03
N LEU A 362 -12.15 -32.29 -8.37
CA LEU A 362 -10.98 -31.73 -9.05
C LEU A 362 -9.98 -32.81 -9.52
N ASP A 363 -9.89 -33.94 -8.80
CA ASP A 363 -8.97 -35.03 -9.16
C ASP A 363 -9.46 -35.88 -10.36
N ASP A 364 -10.77 -35.98 -10.56
CA ASP A 364 -11.35 -36.68 -11.73
C ASP A 364 -11.15 -35.91 -13.05
N PHE A 365 -10.85 -34.61 -13.00
CA PHE A 365 -10.60 -33.80 -14.20
C PHE A 365 -9.17 -33.94 -14.74
N VAL A 366 -8.22 -34.42 -13.92
CA VAL A 366 -6.79 -34.48 -14.26
C VAL A 366 -6.39 -35.80 -14.95
N GLN A 367 -7.25 -36.82 -14.97
CA GLN A 367 -6.94 -38.12 -15.62
C GLN A 367 -7.50 -38.31 -17.05
N ALA A 368 -8.13 -37.31 -17.65
CA ALA A 368 -8.73 -37.44 -18.98
C ALA A 368 -7.78 -37.09 -20.15
N GLY A 369 -6.78 -37.93 -20.43
CA GLY A 369 -6.20 -38.11 -21.78
C GLY A 369 -5.60 -36.89 -22.53
N PRO A 370 -5.02 -37.09 -23.73
CA PRO A 370 -4.33 -36.02 -24.45
C PRO A 370 -5.34 -35.02 -25.03
N GLY A 371 -5.14 -33.75 -24.67
CA GLY A 371 -6.14 -32.69 -24.80
C GLY A 371 -6.53 -32.30 -26.24
N PRO A 372 -7.71 -31.69 -26.41
CA PRO A 372 -8.04 -30.93 -27.61
C PRO A 372 -7.23 -29.62 -27.60
N THR A 373 -6.72 -29.24 -28.76
CA THR A 373 -6.24 -27.88 -29.02
C THR A 373 -7.43 -26.94 -28.95
N TYR A 374 -7.54 -26.15 -27.88
CA TYR A 374 -8.57 -25.13 -27.73
C TYR A 374 -8.06 -23.78 -28.24
N ASP A 375 -8.68 -23.33 -29.33
CA ASP A 375 -8.59 -21.98 -29.87
C ASP A 375 -9.87 -21.24 -29.42
N SER A 376 -9.72 -20.27 -28.51
CA SER A 376 -10.60 -19.11 -28.24
C SER A 376 -10.85 -18.86 -26.74
N ALA A 377 -10.62 -17.60 -26.35
CA ALA A 377 -10.65 -17.08 -24.98
C ALA A 377 -12.07 -16.85 -24.40
N TRP A 378 -13.10 -17.47 -24.97
CA TRP A 378 -14.49 -17.26 -24.54
C TRP A 378 -14.96 -18.24 -23.45
N ASP A 379 -14.35 -19.42 -23.34
CA ASP A 379 -14.85 -20.48 -22.45
C ASP A 379 -14.36 -20.37 -20.99
N PHE A 380 -13.40 -19.47 -20.69
CA PHE A 380 -12.88 -19.29 -19.33
C PHE A 380 -13.83 -18.47 -18.43
N ASP A 381 -14.56 -17.52 -19.02
CA ASP A 381 -15.52 -16.68 -18.28
C ASP A 381 -16.80 -17.47 -17.92
N GLU A 382 -17.15 -18.51 -18.68
CA GLU A 382 -18.32 -19.36 -18.40
C GLU A 382 -18.03 -20.33 -17.24
N ALA A 383 -16.79 -20.86 -17.16
CA ALA A 383 -16.36 -21.69 -16.03
C ALA A 383 -16.32 -20.94 -14.69
N ILE A 384 -15.95 -19.65 -14.69
CA ILE A 384 -16.00 -18.81 -13.48
C ILE A 384 -17.44 -18.51 -13.06
N ARG A 385 -18.36 -18.41 -14.03
CA ARG A 385 -19.77 -18.11 -13.79
C ARG A 385 -20.50 -19.28 -13.13
N ASP A 386 -20.25 -20.51 -13.56
CA ASP A 386 -20.89 -21.72 -13.01
C ASP A 386 -20.46 -22.00 -11.55
N VAL A 387 -19.19 -21.74 -11.21
CA VAL A 387 -18.70 -21.84 -9.81
C VAL A 387 -19.34 -20.78 -8.90
N TYR A 388 -19.70 -19.62 -9.46
CA TYR A 388 -20.31 -18.53 -8.70
C TYR A 388 -21.84 -18.66 -8.55
N ASP A 389 -22.52 -19.27 -9.51
CA ASP A 389 -23.98 -19.49 -9.41
C ASP A 389 -24.31 -20.64 -8.44
N GLN A 390 -23.45 -21.67 -8.32
CA GLN A 390 -23.62 -22.74 -7.32
C GLN A 390 -23.42 -22.29 -5.86
N SER A 391 -22.71 -21.18 -5.64
CA SER A 391 -22.46 -20.64 -4.29
C SER A 391 -23.50 -19.62 -3.82
N VAL A 392 -24.47 -19.26 -4.68
CA VAL A 392 -25.57 -18.33 -4.35
C VAL A 392 -26.83 -19.05 -3.86
N ASP A 393 -27.00 -20.35 -4.17
CA ASP A 393 -28.15 -21.14 -3.68
C ASP A 393 -27.98 -21.67 -2.25
N LEU A 394 -26.85 -21.39 -1.60
CA LEU A 394 -26.53 -21.78 -0.21
C LEU A 394 -26.43 -20.59 0.77
N LEU A 395 -26.91 -19.40 0.38
CA LEU A 395 -27.08 -18.20 1.23
C LEU A 395 -28.49 -17.63 1.07
#